data_AF-A0A961NLT8-F1
#
_entry.id   AF-A0A961NLT8-F1
#
_cell.length_a   1.000
_cell.length_b   1.000
_cell.length_c   1.000
_cell.angle_alpha   90.00
_cell.angle_beta   90.00
_cell.angle_gamma   90.00
#
_symmetry.space_group_name_H-M   'P 1'
#
loop_
_entity.id
_entity.type
_entity.pdbx_description
1 polymer ?
#
loop_
_entity_poly.entity_id
_entity_poly.type
_entity_poly.pdbx_seq_one_letter_code
_entity_poly.pdbx_strand_id
1 'polypeptide(L)'
;MLTVYHSNMFTPQAGRAWRAPVVLEIFALGNLSFLGVDILLAHAINAFHHPAEWIPLFVSVLATLLLPPVLLMYLKTDRMVWRRTACFGGLAFAFIAIVTGMSGMWFHLESRFFQQGTLHSLVYTAPFIAPLAYTGVGFLLLLNRMVTDNSTLWARWVVFLALAGFAGNFALSLADHAQ
;
A
#
# COMPACT_ATOMS: atom_id res chain seq x y z
N MET A 1 -39.77 -35.36 -21.14
CA MET A 1 -38.92 -34.80 -22.24
C MET A 1 -39.13 -33.29 -22.20
N LEU A 2 -38.20 -32.41 -21.84
CA LEU A 2 -36.75 -32.45 -21.65
C LEU A 2 -36.40 -31.50 -20.49
N THR A 3 -35.63 -32.00 -19.51
CA THR A 3 -35.00 -31.20 -18.47
C THR A 3 -33.78 -30.53 -19.08
N VAL A 4 -33.79 -29.21 -19.27
CA VAL A 4 -32.62 -28.47 -19.75
C VAL A 4 -31.65 -28.29 -18.58
N TYR A 5 -30.68 -29.19 -18.51
CA TYR A 5 -29.44 -28.99 -17.75
C TYR A 5 -28.62 -27.91 -18.46
N HIS A 6 -28.72 -26.66 -18.01
CA HIS A 6 -27.68 -25.68 -18.31
C HIS A 6 -26.46 -26.00 -17.44
N SER A 7 -25.52 -26.70 -18.06
CA SER A 7 -24.17 -26.89 -17.57
C SER A 7 -23.49 -25.53 -17.40
N ASN A 8 -23.17 -25.18 -16.15
CA ASN A 8 -22.19 -24.14 -15.82
C ASN A 8 -20.80 -24.65 -16.26
N MET A 9 -20.54 -24.57 -17.55
CA MET A 9 -19.29 -24.98 -18.17
C MET A 9 -18.37 -23.75 -18.25
N PHE A 10 -17.20 -23.86 -17.62
CA PHE A 10 -16.07 -22.93 -17.69
C PHE A 10 -16.18 -21.57 -16.97
N THR A 11 -16.16 -21.61 -15.64
CA THR A 11 -15.29 -20.65 -14.92
C THR A 11 -13.98 -21.36 -14.62
N PRO A 12 -12.83 -20.93 -15.16
CA PRO A 12 -11.55 -21.40 -14.65
C PRO A 12 -11.55 -21.07 -13.16
N GLN A 13 -11.44 -22.09 -12.31
CA GLN A 13 -11.14 -21.86 -10.91
C GLN A 13 -9.72 -21.31 -10.88
N ALA A 14 -9.56 -20.00 -11.09
CA ALA A 14 -8.32 -19.33 -10.79
C ALA A 14 -7.96 -19.76 -9.36
N GLY A 15 -6.82 -20.43 -9.21
CA GLY A 15 -6.37 -20.93 -7.92
C GLY A 15 -6.49 -19.81 -6.89
N ARG A 16 -6.88 -20.13 -5.65
CA ARG A 16 -7.20 -19.15 -4.60
C ARG A 16 -6.17 -18.01 -4.49
N ALA A 17 -4.90 -18.27 -4.81
CA ALA A 17 -3.79 -17.31 -4.86
C ALA A 17 -3.91 -16.18 -5.89
N TRP A 18 -4.69 -16.35 -6.97
CA TRP A 18 -4.83 -15.36 -8.06
C TRP A 18 -6.13 -14.55 -7.98
N ARG A 19 -6.85 -14.66 -6.86
CA ARG A 19 -8.02 -13.80 -6.63
C ARG A 19 -7.55 -12.37 -6.40
N ALA A 20 -8.25 -11.40 -6.98
CA ALA A 20 -7.91 -9.97 -6.88
C ALA A 20 -7.56 -9.48 -5.47
N PRO A 21 -8.22 -9.94 -4.38
CA PRO A 21 -7.87 -9.53 -3.02
C PRO A 21 -6.51 -10.04 -2.57
N VAL A 22 -6.11 -11.25 -2.99
CA VAL A 22 -4.78 -11.80 -2.72
C VAL A 22 -3.72 -11.02 -3.47
N VAL A 23 -3.98 -10.71 -4.74
CA VAL A 23 -3.06 -9.89 -5.55
C VAL A 23 -2.88 -8.52 -4.92
N LEU A 24 -3.96 -7.92 -4.39
CA LEU A 24 -3.88 -6.65 -3.67
C LEU A 24 -3.05 -6.74 -2.37
N GLU A 25 -3.16 -7.85 -1.62
CA GLU A 25 -2.28 -8.09 -0.46
C GLU A 25 -0.81 -8.21 -0.85
N ILE A 26 -0.52 -8.98 -1.91
CA ILE A 26 0.85 -9.15 -2.41
C ILE A 26 1.41 -7.80 -2.87
N PHE A 27 0.59 -7.02 -3.59
CA PHE A 27 0.95 -5.67 -4.00
C PHE A 27 1.28 -4.79 -2.78
N ALA A 28 0.42 -4.76 -1.77
CA ALA A 28 0.63 -3.95 -0.58
C ALA A 28 1.88 -4.39 0.21
N LEU A 29 2.06 -5.70 0.42
CA LEU A 29 3.25 -6.27 1.07
C LEU A 29 4.52 -5.92 0.29
N GLY A 30 4.51 -6.08 -1.03
CA GLY A 30 5.64 -5.73 -1.89
C GLY A 30 6.02 -4.26 -1.76
N ASN A 31 5.05 -3.36 -1.86
CA ASN A 31 5.29 -1.93 -1.73
C ASN A 31 5.80 -1.55 -0.34
N LEU A 32 5.22 -2.07 0.75
CA LEU A 32 5.71 -1.79 2.10
C LEU A 32 7.13 -2.33 2.32
N SER A 33 7.46 -3.48 1.74
CA SER A 33 8.83 -4.04 1.81
C SER A 33 9.83 -3.13 1.07
N PHE A 34 9.51 -2.75 -0.17
CA PHE A 34 10.39 -1.91 -0.99
C PHE A 34 10.55 -0.49 -0.43
N LEU A 35 9.49 0.10 0.13
CA LEU A 35 9.59 1.39 0.83
C LEU A 35 10.63 1.34 1.96
N GLY A 36 10.76 0.20 2.66
CA GLY A 36 11.78 0.02 3.68
C GLY A 36 13.21 0.06 3.10
N VAL A 37 13.41 -0.55 1.93
CA VAL A 37 14.69 -0.50 1.21
C VAL A 37 14.98 0.93 0.75
N ASP A 38 14.00 1.61 0.19
CA ASP A 38 14.13 2.99 -0.29
C ASP A 38 14.52 3.94 0.85
N ILE A 39 13.84 3.82 2.01
CA ILE A 39 14.17 4.60 3.21
C ILE A 39 15.58 4.28 3.69
N LEU A 40 15.94 3.00 3.76
CA LEU A 40 17.28 2.59 4.21
C LEU A 40 18.35 3.23 3.34
N LEU A 41 18.20 3.20 2.02
CA LEU A 41 19.17 3.77 1.10
C LEU A 41 19.21 5.30 1.18
N ALA A 42 18.04 5.96 1.24
CA ALA A 42 17.95 7.41 1.30
C ALA A 42 18.53 7.99 2.60
N HIS A 43 18.21 7.38 3.74
CA HIS A 43 18.62 7.85 5.07
C HIS A 43 19.95 7.21 5.56
N ALA A 44 20.50 6.23 4.86
CA ALA A 44 21.87 5.81 5.13
C ALA A 44 22.88 6.93 4.79
N ILE A 45 22.58 7.76 3.78
CA ILE A 45 23.46 8.84 3.31
C ILE A 45 23.65 9.91 4.41
N ASN A 46 22.60 10.19 5.18
CA ASN A 46 22.64 11.14 6.30
C ASN A 46 22.81 10.45 7.67
N ALA A 47 23.09 9.14 7.68
CA ALA A 47 23.21 8.30 8.87
C ALA A 47 22.01 8.38 9.83
N PHE A 48 20.79 8.52 9.30
CA PHE A 48 19.56 8.68 10.08
C PHE A 48 19.66 9.80 11.12
N HIS A 49 19.98 11.01 10.64
CA HIS A 49 20.29 12.17 11.47
C HIS A 49 19.20 12.47 12.52
N HIS A 50 17.93 12.27 12.16
CA HIS A 50 16.81 12.41 13.11
C HIS A 50 16.27 11.05 13.56
N PRO A 51 16.06 10.83 14.87
CA PRO A 51 15.50 9.57 15.39
C PRO A 51 14.15 9.17 14.77
N ALA A 52 13.35 10.15 14.35
CA ALA A 52 12.06 9.92 13.70
C ALA A 52 12.18 9.23 12.33
N GLU A 53 13.33 9.33 11.65
CA GLU A 53 13.59 8.69 10.34
C GLU A 53 13.60 7.15 10.45
N TRP A 54 13.80 6.60 11.65
CA TRP A 54 13.75 5.16 11.90
C TRP A 54 12.33 4.59 11.92
N ILE A 55 11.32 5.41 12.24
CA ILE A 55 9.93 4.97 12.38
C ILE A 55 9.44 4.26 11.11
N PRO A 56 9.49 4.88 9.92
CA PRO A 56 8.97 4.23 8.71
C PRO A 56 9.80 2.98 8.35
N LEU A 57 11.11 2.95 8.60
CA LEU A 57 11.93 1.74 8.40
C LEU A 57 11.43 0.58 9.27
N PHE A 58 11.20 0.80 10.58
CA PHE A 58 10.67 -0.24 11.45
C PHE A 58 9.28 -0.69 11.02
N VAL A 59 8.42 0.22 10.58
CA VAL A 59 7.08 -0.13 10.06
C VAL A 59 7.20 -1.05 8.84
N SER A 60 8.08 -0.76 7.89
CA SER A 60 8.33 -1.64 6.74
C SER A 60 8.88 -3.00 7.12
N VAL A 61 9.85 -3.06 8.04
CA VAL A 61 10.40 -4.33 8.53
C VAL A 61 9.31 -5.17 9.19
N LEU A 62 8.52 -4.56 10.08
CA LEU A 62 7.41 -5.25 10.74
C LEU A 62 6.35 -5.72 9.74
N ALA A 63 6.00 -4.90 8.74
CA ALA A 63 5.06 -5.30 7.70
C ALA A 63 5.60 -6.49 6.88
N THR A 64 6.88 -6.45 6.51
CA THR A 64 7.58 -7.51 5.76
C THR A 64 7.60 -8.83 6.53
N LEU A 65 7.74 -8.80 7.85
CA LEU A 65 7.80 -10.00 8.68
C LEU A 65 6.42 -10.53 9.07
N LEU A 66 5.46 -9.65 9.34
CA LEU A 66 4.18 -10.01 9.96
C LEU A 66 3.03 -10.19 8.96
N LEU A 67 3.05 -9.51 7.80
CA LEU A 67 2.00 -9.67 6.79
C LEU A 67 2.09 -10.98 5.96
N PRO A 68 3.26 -11.56 5.63
CA PRO A 68 3.29 -12.84 4.90
C PRO A 68 2.65 -14.01 5.67
N PRO A 69 2.89 -14.22 6.98
CA PRO A 69 2.17 -15.24 7.74
C PRO A 69 0.66 -15.03 7.70
N VAL A 70 0.21 -13.77 7.79
CA VAL A 70 -1.19 -13.38 7.65
C VAL A 70 -1.72 -13.76 6.27
N LEU A 71 -1.02 -13.40 5.17
CA LEU A 71 -1.40 -13.81 3.82
C LEU A 71 -1.45 -15.33 3.63
N LEU A 72 -0.49 -16.08 4.19
CA LEU A 72 -0.47 -17.55 4.11
C LEU A 72 -1.65 -18.17 4.86
N MET A 73 -2.03 -17.61 6.02
CA MET A 73 -3.22 -18.04 6.76
C MET A 73 -4.50 -17.80 5.96
N TYR A 74 -4.60 -16.68 5.22
CA TYR A 74 -5.73 -16.40 4.32
C TYR A 74 -5.89 -17.47 3.25
N LEU A 75 -4.78 -17.88 2.63
CA LEU A 75 -4.80 -18.86 1.57
C LEU A 75 -5.23 -20.25 2.06
N LYS A 76 -4.87 -20.60 3.31
CA LYS A 76 -5.12 -21.94 3.88
C LYS A 76 -6.45 -22.08 4.63
N THR A 77 -6.98 -21.01 5.22
CA THR A 77 -8.10 -21.08 6.17
C THR A 77 -9.44 -20.71 5.52
N ASP A 78 -10.54 -21.23 6.06
CA ASP A 78 -11.88 -20.80 5.67
C ASP A 78 -12.15 -19.32 5.99
N ARG A 79 -12.91 -18.67 5.10
CA ARG A 79 -13.09 -17.22 5.03
C ARG A 79 -13.63 -16.61 6.33
N MET A 80 -14.39 -17.36 7.10
CA MET A 80 -15.07 -16.90 8.32
C MET A 80 -14.10 -16.77 9.52
N VAL A 81 -13.14 -17.69 9.67
CA VAL A 81 -12.12 -17.65 10.73
C VAL A 81 -11.10 -16.55 10.41
N TRP A 82 -10.70 -16.44 9.15
CA TRP A 82 -9.86 -15.35 8.62
C TRP A 82 -10.37 -13.96 9.01
N ARG A 83 -11.67 -13.73 8.80
CA ARG A 83 -12.30 -12.42 8.99
C ARG A 83 -12.30 -11.95 10.45
N ARG A 84 -12.09 -12.84 11.42
CA ARG A 84 -12.02 -12.47 12.85
C ARG A 84 -10.59 -12.22 13.34
N THR A 85 -9.61 -13.04 12.94
CA THR A 85 -8.24 -12.96 13.50
C THR A 85 -7.30 -12.11 12.67
N ALA A 86 -7.33 -12.23 11.35
CA ALA A 86 -6.45 -11.46 10.46
C ALA A 86 -6.99 -10.06 10.12
N CYS A 87 -8.27 -9.82 10.41
CA CYS A 87 -8.86 -8.51 10.26
C CYS A 87 -8.16 -7.48 11.16
N PHE A 88 -7.94 -7.79 12.43
CA PHE A 88 -7.27 -6.87 13.36
C PHE A 88 -5.83 -6.57 12.97
N GLY A 89 -5.04 -7.58 12.63
CA GLY A 89 -3.64 -7.39 12.21
C GLY A 89 -3.52 -6.54 10.95
N GLY A 90 -4.31 -6.87 9.91
CA GLY A 90 -4.33 -6.08 8.67
C GLY A 90 -4.85 -4.65 8.86
N LEU A 91 -5.87 -4.47 9.71
CA LEU A 91 -6.40 -3.15 10.05
C LEU A 91 -5.38 -2.30 10.80
N ALA A 92 -4.68 -2.89 11.78
CA ALA A 92 -3.63 -2.20 12.54
C ALA A 92 -2.50 -1.73 11.61
N PHE A 93 -2.01 -2.60 10.72
CA PHE A 93 -0.99 -2.21 9.74
C PHE A 93 -1.49 -1.15 8.76
N ALA A 94 -2.75 -1.20 8.34
CA ALA A 94 -3.34 -0.16 7.50
C ALA A 94 -3.29 1.21 8.19
N PHE A 95 -3.73 1.30 9.45
CA PHE A 95 -3.70 2.56 10.21
C PHE A 95 -2.27 3.02 10.49
N ILE A 96 -1.37 2.12 10.89
CA ILE A 96 0.04 2.46 11.14
C ILE A 96 0.67 3.01 9.87
N ALA A 97 0.43 2.40 8.71
CA ALA A 97 0.95 2.89 7.43
C ALA A 97 0.39 4.27 7.09
N ILE A 98 -0.93 4.49 7.25
CA ILE A 98 -1.56 5.81 7.01
C ILE A 98 -0.93 6.89 7.91
N VAL A 99 -0.85 6.65 9.21
CA VAL A 99 -0.29 7.61 10.17
C VAL A 99 1.18 7.87 9.88
N THR A 100 1.96 6.83 9.59
CA THR A 100 3.38 6.93 9.26
C THR A 100 3.59 7.77 7.99
N GLY A 101 2.81 7.51 6.95
CA GLY A 101 2.91 8.25 5.69
C GLY A 101 2.51 9.72 5.83
N MET A 102 1.40 10.01 6.52
CA MET A 102 0.97 11.38 6.78
C MET A 102 1.99 12.15 7.66
N SER A 103 2.52 11.51 8.70
CA SER A 103 3.52 12.12 9.58
C SER A 103 4.84 12.35 8.85
N GLY A 104 5.29 11.38 8.05
CA GLY A 104 6.49 11.53 7.23
C GLY A 104 6.34 12.64 6.19
N MET A 105 5.20 12.71 5.50
CA MET A 105 4.88 13.82 4.58
C MET A 105 4.98 15.16 5.30
N TRP A 106 4.38 15.29 6.48
CA TRP A 106 4.44 16.51 7.29
C TRP A 106 5.89 16.91 7.62
N PHE A 107 6.70 15.99 8.15
CA PHE A 107 8.10 16.28 8.48
C PHE A 107 8.93 16.65 7.25
N HIS A 108 8.67 16.01 6.11
CA HIS A 108 9.33 16.36 4.86
C HIS A 108 8.94 17.75 4.35
N LEU A 109 7.68 18.18 4.53
CA LEU A 109 7.23 19.54 4.21
C LEU A 109 7.79 20.60 5.17
N GLU A 110 8.06 20.27 6.43
CA GLU A 110 8.65 21.19 7.41
C GLU A 110 10.17 21.36 7.23
N SER A 111 10.82 20.41 6.56
CA SER A 111 12.26 20.42 6.33
C SER A 111 12.72 21.66 5.55
N ARG A 112 13.97 22.08 5.79
CA ARG A 112 14.59 23.28 5.18
C ARG A 112 14.54 23.29 3.65
N PHE A 113 14.36 22.15 3.00
CA PHE A 113 14.16 22.02 1.55
C PHE A 113 12.92 22.79 1.06
N PHE A 114 11.82 22.81 1.83
CA PHE A 114 10.61 23.57 1.48
C PHE A 114 10.66 25.03 1.92
N GLN A 115 11.48 25.36 2.92
CA GLN A 115 11.63 26.73 3.42
C GLN A 115 12.25 27.67 2.37
N GLN A 116 12.96 27.14 1.37
CA GLN A 116 13.51 27.93 0.26
C GLN A 116 12.54 28.03 -0.94
N GLY A 117 11.43 27.29 -0.94
CA GLY A 117 10.23 27.59 -1.74
C GLY A 117 10.39 27.65 -3.27
N THR A 118 11.33 26.93 -3.87
CA THR A 118 11.48 26.92 -5.34
C THR A 118 10.83 25.67 -5.96
N LEU A 119 10.25 25.80 -7.17
CA LEU A 119 9.77 24.66 -7.96
C LEU A 119 10.88 23.63 -8.23
N HIS A 120 12.13 24.09 -8.29
CA HIS A 120 13.32 23.24 -8.35
C HIS A 120 13.47 22.35 -7.11
N SER A 121 13.18 22.87 -5.92
CA SER A 121 13.16 22.06 -4.69
C SER A 121 12.05 21.00 -4.74
N LEU A 122 10.85 21.32 -5.23
CA LEU A 122 9.71 20.38 -5.33
C LEU A 122 9.97 19.18 -6.27
N VAL A 123 10.89 19.35 -7.21
CA VAL A 123 11.19 18.41 -8.29
C VAL A 123 12.40 17.55 -7.95
N TYR A 124 13.51 18.17 -7.55
CA TYR A 124 14.70 17.44 -7.12
C TYR A 124 14.57 16.82 -5.74
N THR A 125 13.57 17.26 -4.97
CA THR A 125 13.16 16.53 -3.79
C THR A 125 11.85 15.82 -4.16
N ALA A 126 11.89 14.50 -4.22
CA ALA A 126 10.70 13.67 -4.14
C ALA A 126 10.28 13.40 -2.67
N PRO A 127 10.55 14.28 -1.66
CA PRO A 127 10.85 13.82 -0.33
C PRO A 127 9.55 13.49 0.43
N PHE A 128 8.41 14.10 0.07
CA PHE A 128 7.12 13.90 0.74
C PHE A 128 6.25 12.84 0.06
N ILE A 129 6.57 12.45 -1.18
CA ILE A 129 5.81 11.46 -1.95
C ILE A 129 6.15 10.05 -1.51
N ALA A 130 7.43 9.77 -1.22
CA ALA A 130 7.84 8.51 -0.64
C ALA A 130 7.08 8.20 0.68
N PRO A 131 6.94 9.15 1.64
CA PRO A 131 6.02 9.00 2.76
C PRO A 131 4.55 8.81 2.36
N LEU A 132 4.02 9.59 1.40
CA LEU A 132 2.63 9.45 0.97
C LEU A 132 2.30 8.08 0.38
N ALA A 133 3.28 7.37 -0.19
CA ALA A 133 3.10 6.00 -0.66
C ALA A 133 2.62 5.05 0.46
N TYR A 134 3.10 5.21 1.70
CA TYR A 134 2.57 4.46 2.86
C TYR A 134 1.08 4.74 3.08
N THR A 135 0.64 5.97 2.88
CA THR A 135 -0.77 6.35 3.03
C THR A 135 -1.62 5.68 1.97
N GLY A 136 -1.18 5.73 0.70
CA GLY A 136 -1.87 5.06 -0.40
C GLY A 136 -1.98 3.54 -0.20
N VAL A 137 -0.88 2.88 0.16
CA VAL A 137 -0.87 1.43 0.42
C VAL A 137 -1.69 1.08 1.67
N GLY A 138 -1.63 1.91 2.72
CA GLY A 138 -2.45 1.77 3.91
C GLY A 138 -3.94 1.82 3.60
N PHE A 139 -4.39 2.72 2.73
CA PHE A 139 -5.78 2.74 2.27
C PHE A 139 -6.18 1.49 1.48
N LEU A 140 -5.29 0.92 0.66
CA LEU A 140 -5.56 -0.34 -0.04
C LEU A 140 -5.72 -1.51 0.94
N LEU A 141 -4.87 -1.59 1.98
CA LEU A 141 -5.03 -2.58 3.06
C LEU A 141 -6.34 -2.38 3.82
N LEU A 142 -6.67 -1.12 4.17
CA LEU A 142 -7.92 -0.78 4.85
C LEU A 142 -9.14 -1.22 4.03
N LEU A 143 -9.15 -0.88 2.74
CA LEU A 143 -10.18 -1.29 1.79
C LEU A 143 -10.35 -2.81 1.74
N ASN A 144 -9.23 -3.54 1.64
CA ASN A 144 -9.23 -5.00 1.56
C ASN A 144 -9.67 -5.70 2.86
N ARG A 145 -9.84 -4.95 3.95
CA ARG A 145 -10.39 -5.44 5.22
C ARG A 145 -11.83 -4.99 5.45
N MET A 146 -12.19 -3.79 5.01
CA MET A 146 -13.50 -3.18 5.31
C MET A 146 -14.58 -3.48 4.28
N VAL A 147 -14.23 -3.59 3.00
CA VAL A 147 -15.21 -3.76 1.92
C VAL A 147 -15.22 -5.20 1.44
N THR A 148 -16.42 -5.74 1.20
CA THR A 148 -16.57 -7.10 0.66
C THR A 148 -15.94 -7.19 -0.72
N ASP A 149 -14.90 -8.00 -0.82
CA ASP A 149 -14.04 -8.20 -1.98
C ASP A 149 -14.73 -8.72 -3.26
N ASN A 150 -15.88 -9.40 -3.14
CA ASN A 150 -16.68 -9.85 -4.29
C ASN A 150 -17.72 -8.79 -4.75
N SER A 151 -17.61 -7.54 -4.27
CA SER A 151 -18.54 -6.47 -4.61
C SER A 151 -17.98 -5.54 -5.69
N THR A 152 -18.88 -4.96 -6.50
CA THR A 152 -18.54 -3.90 -7.45
C THR A 152 -18.00 -2.65 -6.76
N LEU A 153 -18.44 -2.39 -5.51
CA LEU A 153 -17.95 -1.28 -4.70
C LEU A 153 -16.46 -1.41 -4.38
N TRP A 154 -16.02 -2.62 -3.98
CA TRP A 154 -14.59 -2.89 -3.73
C TRP A 154 -13.75 -2.60 -4.98
N ALA A 155 -14.17 -3.11 -6.14
CA ALA A 155 -13.45 -2.89 -7.39
C ALA A 155 -13.36 -1.40 -7.78
N ARG A 156 -14.44 -0.63 -7.59
CA ARG A 156 -14.45 0.82 -7.83
C ARG A 156 -13.46 1.56 -6.93
N TRP A 157 -13.38 1.20 -5.65
CA TRP A 157 -12.42 1.80 -4.73
C TRP A 157 -10.97 1.45 -5.08
N VAL A 158 -10.69 0.20 -5.49
CA VAL A 158 -9.34 -0.17 -5.96
C VAL A 158 -8.95 0.67 -7.16
N VAL A 159 -9.83 0.81 -8.15
CA VAL A 159 -9.57 1.62 -9.35
C VAL A 159 -9.37 3.09 -8.97
N PHE A 160 -10.23 3.64 -8.11
CA PHE A 160 -10.11 5.03 -7.64
C PHE A 160 -8.76 5.30 -6.95
N LEU A 161 -8.37 4.44 -6.01
CA LEU A 161 -7.10 4.58 -5.28
C LEU A 161 -5.89 4.39 -6.20
N ALA A 162 -5.95 3.44 -7.13
CA ALA A 162 -4.90 3.23 -8.12
C ALA A 162 -4.75 4.44 -9.07
N LEU A 163 -5.87 5.02 -9.53
CA LEU A 163 -5.87 6.22 -10.35
C LEU A 163 -5.35 7.44 -9.59
N ALA A 164 -5.69 7.59 -8.31
CA ALA A 164 -5.17 8.66 -7.47
C ALA A 164 -3.64 8.56 -7.31
N GLY A 165 -3.13 7.35 -7.03
CA GLY A 165 -1.69 7.10 -6.97
C GLY A 165 -0.99 7.35 -8.32
N PHE A 166 -1.58 6.89 -9.43
CA PHE A 166 -1.09 7.15 -10.78
C PHE A 166 -1.04 8.65 -11.09
N ALA A 167 -2.12 9.38 -10.83
CA ALA A 167 -2.20 10.82 -11.09
C ALA A 167 -1.16 11.60 -10.26
N GLY A 168 -0.96 11.21 -8.99
CA GLY A 168 0.09 11.76 -8.14
C GLY A 168 1.48 11.55 -8.74
N ASN A 169 1.83 10.30 -9.05
CA ASN A 169 3.12 9.96 -9.66
C ASN A 169 3.32 10.67 -11.00
N PHE A 170 2.31 10.70 -11.87
CA PHE A 170 2.37 11.37 -13.16
C PHE A 170 2.60 12.87 -13.03
N ALA A 171 1.88 13.56 -12.14
CA ALA A 171 2.04 14.99 -11.93
C ALA A 171 3.46 15.34 -11.46
N LEU A 172 4.05 14.50 -10.62
CA LEU A 172 5.42 14.68 -10.14
C LEU A 172 6.44 14.40 -11.22
N SER A 173 6.28 13.31 -11.99
CA SER A 173 7.17 13.02 -13.12
C SER A 173 7.12 14.16 -14.14
N LEU A 174 5.94 14.75 -14.39
CA LEU A 174 5.82 15.90 -15.27
C LEU A 174 6.51 17.14 -14.69
N ALA A 175 6.33 17.41 -13.40
CA ALA A 175 7.03 18.51 -12.73
C ALA A 175 8.55 18.30 -12.84
N ASP A 176 9.02 17.07 -12.65
CA ASP A 176 10.44 16.70 -12.70
C ASP A 176 11.08 16.96 -14.06
N HIS A 177 10.36 16.67 -15.15
CA HIS A 177 10.85 16.85 -16.52
C HIS A 177 10.61 18.24 -17.11
N ALA A 178 9.87 19.12 -16.41
CA ALA A 178 9.58 20.48 -16.86
C ALA A 178 10.69 21.49 -16.53
N GLN A 179 11.88 21.02 -16.14
CA GLN A 179 13.07 21.79 -15.77
C GLN A 179 14.23 21.50 -16.73
#